data_AF-A0A537QL09-F1
#
_entry.id   AF-A0A537QL09-F1
#
_cell.length_a   1.000
_cell.length_b   1.000
_cell.length_c   1.000
_cell.angle_alpha   90.00
_cell.angle_beta   90.00
_cell.angle_gamma   90.00
#
_symmetry.space_group_name_H-M   'P 1'
#
loop_
_entity.id
_entity.type
_entity.pdbx_description
1 polymer ?
#
loop_
_entity_poly.entity_id
_entity_poly.type
_entity_poly.pdbx_seq_one_letter_code
_entity_poly.pdbx_strand_id
1 'polypeptide(L)'
;EEWDDPLISGIGWVSELVEIAGGQDVLPNLRFQQAAKDRIVSADLVRDAAPDVILASWCGKKVVPEKIRNRPGWSEIPAVRNGRIVEIKSPLILQPGPAALTDGLDAIVSALWPAVIPSRPRTIAQ
;
A
#
# COMPACT_ATOMS: atom_id res chain seq x y z
N GLU A 1 4.80 -1.07 -1.39
CA GLU A 1 6.18 -0.86 -1.87
C GLU A 1 6.66 0.55 -1.53
N GLU A 2 7.88 0.64 -1.00
CA GLU A 2 8.58 1.90 -0.70
C GLU A 2 9.41 2.44 -1.86
N TRP A 3 9.77 1.55 -2.79
CA TRP A 3 10.55 1.88 -3.96
C TRP A 3 10.26 0.85 -5.06
N ASP A 4 10.41 1.26 -6.31
CA ASP A 4 10.06 0.46 -7.49
C ASP A 4 11.23 -0.30 -8.11
N ASP A 5 12.45 0.25 -8.04
CA ASP A 5 13.67 -0.33 -8.65
C ASP A 5 14.96 0.02 -7.87
N PRO A 6 15.55 -0.92 -7.10
CA PRO A 6 15.01 -2.26 -6.86
C PRO A 6 13.67 -2.22 -6.13
N LEU A 7 12.83 -3.25 -6.29
CA LEU A 7 11.53 -3.31 -5.62
C LEU A 7 11.74 -3.51 -4.11
N ILE A 8 11.34 -2.53 -3.31
CA ILE A 8 11.46 -2.56 -1.85
C ILE A 8 10.07 -2.68 -1.22
N SER A 9 9.89 -3.69 -0.37
CA SER A 9 8.66 -3.92 0.40
C SER A 9 8.44 -2.83 1.48
N GLY A 10 7.40 -2.96 2.30
CA GLY A 10 7.09 -1.99 3.36
C GLY A 10 7.99 -2.15 4.61
N ILE A 11 8.13 -1.08 5.39
CA ILE A 11 8.92 -1.00 6.63
C ILE A 11 8.06 -1.49 7.78
N GLY A 12 8.71 -1.92 8.87
CA GLY A 12 8.05 -2.53 10.03
C GLY A 12 6.80 -1.79 10.50
N TRP A 13 6.90 -0.48 10.75
CA TRP A 13 5.74 0.28 11.23
C TRP A 13 4.63 0.43 10.19
N VAL A 14 4.92 0.39 8.88
CA VAL A 14 3.85 0.40 7.86
C VAL A 14 3.09 -0.92 7.89
N SER A 15 3.79 -2.04 8.10
CA SER A 15 3.18 -3.35 8.34
C SER A 15 2.24 -3.32 9.56
N GLU A 16 2.72 -2.74 10.67
CA GLU A 16 1.92 -2.57 11.89
C GLU A 16 0.69 -1.69 11.67
N LEU A 17 0.82 -0.59 10.93
CA LEU A 17 -0.32 0.28 10.60
C LEU A 17 -1.35 -0.41 9.70
N VAL A 18 -0.91 -1.26 8.77
CA VAL A 18 -1.80 -2.11 7.98
C VAL A 18 -2.59 -3.06 8.88
N GLU A 19 -1.92 -3.70 9.85
CA GLU A 19 -2.58 -4.58 10.83
C GLU A 19 -3.56 -3.82 11.73
N ILE A 20 -3.18 -2.63 12.22
CA ILE A 20 -4.05 -1.74 13.02
C ILE A 20 -5.28 -1.32 12.21
N ALA A 21 -5.12 -1.04 10.92
CA ALA A 21 -6.23 -0.72 10.02
C ALA A 21 -7.11 -1.94 9.67
N GLY A 22 -6.80 -3.14 10.19
CA GLY A 22 -7.57 -4.37 9.97
C GLY A 22 -7.15 -5.17 8.73
N GLY A 23 -6.06 -4.78 8.07
CA GLY A 23 -5.47 -5.52 6.96
C GLY A 23 -4.49 -6.60 7.42
N GLN A 24 -3.91 -7.30 6.43
CA GLN A 24 -2.83 -8.26 6.64
C GLN A 24 -1.68 -7.92 5.70
N ASP A 25 -0.45 -7.87 6.21
CA ASP A 25 0.74 -7.78 5.37
C ASP A 25 0.98 -9.13 4.68
N VAL A 26 1.15 -9.09 3.35
CA VAL A 26 1.41 -10.28 2.53
C VAL A 26 2.85 -10.81 2.69
N LEU A 27 3.76 -10.00 3.24
CA LEU A 27 5.16 -10.35 3.50
C LEU A 27 5.54 -10.07 4.98
N PRO A 28 4.82 -10.62 5.96
CA PRO A 28 4.90 -10.20 7.37
C PRO A 28 6.28 -10.43 7.98
N ASN A 29 7.07 -11.39 7.47
CA ASN A 29 8.41 -11.67 7.97
C ASN A 29 9.42 -10.56 7.65
N LEU A 30 9.18 -9.75 6.61
CA LEU A 30 10.09 -8.67 6.22
C LEU A 30 9.98 -7.45 7.13
N ARG A 31 8.92 -7.35 7.94
CA ARG A 31 8.72 -6.24 8.88
C ARG A 31 9.83 -6.13 9.93
N PHE A 32 10.51 -7.23 10.22
CA PHE A 32 11.62 -7.29 11.17
C PHE A 32 12.96 -6.84 10.57
N GLN A 33 13.04 -6.64 9.25
CA GLN A 33 14.25 -6.20 8.57
C GLN A 33 14.35 -4.68 8.61
N GLN A 34 15.38 -4.14 9.29
CA GLN A 34 15.51 -2.70 9.49
C GLN A 34 16.02 -1.97 8.24
N ALA A 35 17.00 -2.55 7.53
CA ALA A 35 17.61 -1.89 6.38
C ALA A 35 16.81 -2.15 5.10
N ALA A 36 16.68 -1.13 4.25
CA ALA A 36 15.95 -1.22 3.00
C ALA A 36 16.49 -2.33 2.06
N LYS A 37 17.81 -2.56 2.08
CA LYS A 37 18.46 -3.63 1.30
C LYS A 37 17.95 -5.03 1.66
N ASP A 38 17.58 -5.25 2.92
CA ASP A 38 17.11 -6.54 3.44
C ASP A 38 15.59 -6.72 3.21
N ARG A 39 14.96 -5.71 2.60
CA ARG A 39 13.54 -5.67 2.20
C ARG A 39 13.35 -5.61 0.69
N ILE A 40 14.44 -5.76 -0.08
CA ILE A 40 14.39 -5.92 -1.53
C ILE A 40 13.75 -7.28 -1.85
N VAL A 41 12.72 -7.27 -2.70
CA VAL A 41 11.96 -8.47 -3.07
C VAL A 41 11.89 -8.64 -4.58
N SER A 42 11.72 -9.87 -5.05
CA SER A 42 11.46 -10.13 -6.46
C SER A 42 10.02 -9.75 -6.83
N ALA A 43 9.82 -9.37 -8.09
CA ALA A 43 8.49 -9.14 -8.62
C ALA A 43 7.62 -10.41 -8.62
N ASP A 44 8.25 -11.58 -8.76
CA ASP A 44 7.58 -12.89 -8.69
C ASP A 44 7.08 -13.18 -7.26
N LEU A 45 7.88 -12.89 -6.23
CA LEU A 45 7.46 -13.09 -4.83
C LEU A 45 6.18 -12.30 -4.51
N VAL A 46 6.10 -11.04 -4.96
CA VAL A 46 4.90 -10.21 -4.76
C VAL A 46 3.73 -10.70 -5.60
N ARG A 47 3.98 -11.15 -6.84
CA ARG A 47 2.95 -11.74 -7.70
C ARG A 47 2.33 -12.98 -7.06
N ASP A 48 3.17 -13.89 -6.60
CA ASP A 48 2.74 -15.17 -6.04
C ASP A 48 2.03 -14.99 -4.69
N ALA A 49 2.36 -13.93 -3.95
CA ALA A 49 1.63 -13.51 -2.74
C ALA A 49 0.25 -12.87 -3.04
N ALA A 50 -0.02 -12.50 -4.29
CA ALA A 50 -1.32 -12.05 -4.80
C ALA A 50 -2.09 -11.03 -3.92
N PRO A 51 -1.51 -9.86 -3.61
CA PRO A 51 -2.15 -8.87 -2.73
C PRO A 51 -3.47 -8.32 -3.31
N ASP A 52 -4.44 -8.07 -2.43
CA ASP A 52 -5.72 -7.40 -2.74
C ASP A 52 -5.58 -5.88 -2.93
N VAL A 53 -4.60 -5.27 -2.27
CA VAL A 53 -4.27 -3.83 -2.36
C VAL A 53 -2.77 -3.66 -2.40
N ILE A 54 -2.28 -2.79 -3.28
CA ILE A 54 -0.88 -2.36 -3.29
C ILE A 54 -0.82 -0.93 -2.78
N LEU A 55 -0.26 -0.74 -1.58
CA LEU A 55 0.11 0.57 -1.08
C LEU A 55 1.48 0.96 -1.66
N ALA A 56 1.52 2.03 -2.44
CA ALA A 56 2.74 2.53 -3.05
C ALA A 56 3.12 3.89 -2.46
N SER A 57 4.35 4.01 -1.99
CA SER A 57 4.87 5.25 -1.42
C SER A 57 6.33 5.40 -1.78
N TRP A 58 6.63 5.98 -2.93
CA TRP A 58 8.01 6.14 -3.37
C TRP A 58 8.63 7.38 -2.71
N CYS A 59 9.67 7.16 -1.90
CA CYS A 59 10.39 8.28 -1.28
C CYS A 59 11.02 9.17 -2.37
N GLY A 60 11.00 10.49 -2.22
CA GLY A 60 11.67 11.40 -3.17
C GLY A 60 11.17 11.42 -4.63
N LYS A 61 10.11 10.68 -4.99
CA LYS A 61 9.50 10.74 -6.33
C LYS A 61 8.00 10.42 -6.32
N LYS A 62 7.31 10.81 -7.40
CA LYS A 62 5.90 10.50 -7.59
C LYS A 62 5.72 9.01 -7.93
N VAL A 63 4.73 8.36 -7.33
CA VAL A 63 4.31 7.02 -7.76
C VAL A 63 3.72 7.10 -9.17
N VAL A 64 4.12 6.17 -10.04
CA VAL A 64 3.55 5.99 -11.37
C VAL A 64 2.82 4.65 -11.39
N PRO A 65 1.50 4.61 -11.12
CA PRO A 65 0.74 3.36 -11.04
C PRO A 65 0.86 2.49 -12.29
N GLU A 66 0.96 3.09 -13.48
CA GLU A 66 1.17 2.35 -14.73
C GLU A 66 2.47 1.54 -14.72
N LYS A 67 3.54 2.03 -14.07
CA LYS A 67 4.80 1.27 -13.96
C LYS A 67 4.60 0.00 -13.13
N ILE A 68 3.73 0.03 -12.13
CA ILE A 68 3.37 -1.12 -11.30
C ILE A 68 2.47 -2.07 -12.10
N ARG A 69 1.43 -1.55 -12.76
CA ARG A 69 0.49 -2.36 -13.57
C ARG A 69 1.17 -3.11 -14.72
N ASN A 70 2.15 -2.47 -15.35
CA ASN A 70 2.83 -3.01 -16.52
C ASN A 70 4.01 -3.94 -16.17
N ARG A 71 4.20 -4.31 -14.89
CA ARG A 71 5.20 -5.31 -14.52
C ARG A 71 4.84 -6.68 -15.14
N PRO A 72 5.81 -7.40 -15.74
CA PRO A 72 5.52 -8.69 -16.36
C PRO A 72 4.84 -9.68 -15.39
N GLY A 73 3.73 -10.27 -15.83
CA GLY A 73 2.95 -11.24 -15.04
C GLY A 73 2.09 -10.65 -13.91
N TRP A 74 2.02 -9.31 -13.76
CA TRP A 74 1.26 -8.68 -12.69
C TRP A 74 -0.22 -8.46 -13.03
N SER A 75 -0.65 -8.67 -14.29
CA SER A 75 -2.04 -8.44 -14.73
C SER A 75 -3.08 -9.22 -13.92
N GLU A 76 -2.71 -10.41 -13.41
CA GLU A 76 -3.60 -11.29 -12.65
C GLU A 76 -3.58 -11.03 -11.13
N ILE A 77 -2.66 -10.18 -10.63
CA ILE A 77 -2.64 -9.82 -9.21
C ILE A 77 -3.96 -9.10 -8.88
N PRO A 78 -4.70 -9.50 -7.82
CA PRO A 78 -5.99 -8.90 -7.49
C PRO A 78 -5.94 -7.37 -7.39
N ALA A 79 -4.92 -6.81 -6.74
CA ALA A 79 -4.72 -5.37 -6.66
C ALA A 79 -4.57 -4.69 -8.03
N VAL A 80 -3.89 -5.32 -8.99
CA VAL A 80 -3.67 -4.76 -10.33
C VAL A 80 -4.95 -4.86 -11.15
N ARG A 81 -5.55 -6.05 -11.20
CA ARG A 81 -6.78 -6.34 -11.95
C ARG A 81 -7.94 -5.46 -11.52
N ASN A 82 -8.07 -5.21 -10.21
CA ASN A 82 -9.16 -4.44 -9.63
C ASN A 82 -8.85 -2.94 -9.50
N GLY A 83 -7.70 -2.47 -10.03
CA GLY A 83 -7.32 -1.06 -9.95
C GLY A 83 -7.02 -0.54 -8.54
N ARG A 84 -6.62 -1.44 -7.61
CA ARG A 84 -6.33 -1.14 -6.20
C ARG A 84 -4.83 -0.93 -5.93
N ILE A 85 -4.19 -0.13 -6.79
CA ILE A 85 -2.86 0.42 -6.56
C ILE A 85 -3.04 1.84 -6.03
N VAL A 86 -2.79 2.03 -4.74
CA VAL A 86 -3.07 3.29 -4.04
C VAL A 86 -1.76 3.97 -3.68
N GLU A 87 -1.57 5.20 -4.16
CA GLU A 87 -0.45 6.04 -3.72
C GLU A 87 -0.78 6.64 -2.35
N ILE A 88 0.11 6.41 -1.36
CA ILE A 88 0.14 7.17 -0.12
C ILE A 88 1.45 7.95 -0.11
N LYS A 89 1.40 9.24 0.24
CA LYS A 89 2.59 10.10 0.17
C LYS A 89 3.58 9.73 1.27
N SER A 90 4.86 9.66 0.93
CA SER A 90 5.95 9.29 1.84
C SER A 90 5.98 10.06 3.18
N PRO A 91 5.72 11.38 3.24
CA PRO A 91 5.63 12.09 4.51
C PRO A 91 4.52 11.60 5.46
N LEU A 92 3.50 10.91 4.94
CA LEU A 92 2.40 10.40 5.73
C LEU A 92 2.70 9.04 6.38
N ILE A 93 3.48 8.16 5.75
CA ILE A 93 3.67 6.79 6.25
C ILE A 93 5.12 6.32 6.37
N LEU A 94 6.09 7.01 5.73
CA LEU A 94 7.51 6.64 5.75
C LEU A 94 8.36 7.50 6.69
N GLN A 95 7.75 8.44 7.41
CA GLN A 95 8.42 9.19 8.46
C GLN A 95 7.88 8.75 9.81
N PRO A 96 8.75 8.41 10.79
CA PRO A 96 8.30 8.17 12.15
C PRO A 96 7.77 9.49 12.72
N GLY A 97 6.48 9.54 13.04
CA GLY A 97 5.87 10.75 13.60
C GLY A 97 4.34 10.74 13.60
N PRO A 98 3.72 11.81 14.10
CA PRO A 98 2.26 11.89 14.28
C PRO A 98 1.47 11.64 13.00
N ALA A 99 1.99 12.09 11.85
CA ALA A 99 1.33 11.91 10.56
C ALA A 99 1.05 10.43 10.24
N ALA A 100 1.93 9.50 10.63
CA ALA A 100 1.73 8.07 10.41
C ALA A 100 0.57 7.49 11.22
N LEU A 101 0.28 8.09 12.38
CA LEU A 101 -0.79 7.69 13.28
C LEU A 101 -2.10 8.47 13.07
N THR A 102 -2.06 9.54 12.25
CA THR A 102 -3.23 10.33 11.88
C THR A 102 -3.53 10.16 10.38
N ASP A 103 -3.14 11.13 9.55
CA ASP A 103 -3.46 11.20 8.12
C ASP A 103 -2.96 9.97 7.35
N GLY A 104 -1.83 9.38 7.78
CA GLY A 104 -1.26 8.16 7.24
C GLY A 104 -2.12 6.93 7.54
N LEU A 105 -2.58 6.77 8.78
CA LEU A 105 -3.48 5.68 9.16
C LEU A 105 -4.84 5.83 8.48
N ASP A 106 -5.38 7.04 8.42
CA ASP A 106 -6.63 7.34 7.69
C ASP A 106 -6.52 7.00 6.20
N ALA A 107 -5.37 7.29 5.58
CA ALA A 107 -5.09 6.92 4.20
C ALA A 107 -5.01 5.39 4.00
N ILE A 108 -4.39 4.66 4.94
CA ILE A 108 -4.33 3.19 4.91
C ILE A 108 -5.74 2.60 5.07
N VAL A 109 -6.53 3.07 6.05
CA VAL A 109 -7.93 2.64 6.25
C VAL A 109 -8.75 2.88 4.99
N SER A 110 -8.64 4.06 4.38
CA SER A 110 -9.36 4.39 3.14
C SER A 110 -8.93 3.50 1.96
N ALA A 111 -7.64 3.13 1.90
CA ALA A 111 -7.11 2.25 0.86
C ALA A 111 -7.58 0.79 1.03
N LEU A 112 -7.72 0.30 2.26
CA LEU A 112 -8.17 -1.06 2.57
C LEU A 112 -9.71 -1.18 2.47
N TRP A 113 -10.42 -0.20 3.01
CA TRP A 113 -11.87 -0.19 3.18
C TRP A 113 -12.49 1.01 2.46
N PRO A 114 -12.46 1.06 1.11
CA PRO A 114 -13.10 2.13 0.39
C PRO A 114 -14.58 2.14 0.77
N ALA A 115 -15.07 3.31 1.19
CA ALA A 115 -16.47 3.46 1.55
C ALA A 115 -17.35 2.94 0.42
N VAL A 116 -18.31 2.06 0.73
CA VAL A 116 -19.39 1.75 -0.20
C VAL A 116 -20.15 3.05 -0.40
N ILE A 117 -19.86 3.78 -1.48
CA ILE A 117 -20.62 4.96 -1.87
C ILE A 117 -22.06 4.47 -2.05
N PRO A 118 -23.03 4.89 -1.21
CA PRO A 118 -24.42 4.59 -1.49
C PRO A 118 -24.74 5.27 -2.81
N SER A 119 -25.30 4.54 -3.77
CA SER A 119 -25.62 5.03 -5.12
C SER A 119 -26.67 6.14 -5.17
N ARG A 120 -27.06 6.71 -4.03
CA ARG A 120 -28.11 7.73 -3.93
C ARG A 120 -27.78 8.76 -2.85
N PRO A 121 -27.91 10.07 -3.11
CA PRO A 121 -27.79 11.08 -2.07
C PRO A 121 -28.87 10.86 -1.00
N ARG A 122 -28.47 10.96 0.28
CA ARG A 122 -29.42 11.01 1.39
C ARG A 122 -30.02 12.42 1.41
N THR A 123 -31.23 12.55 0.88
CA THR A 123 -32.03 13.76 1.09
C THR A 123 -32.43 13.79 2.57
N ILE A 124 -31.91 14.77 3.31
CA ILE A 124 -32.40 15.11 4.65
C ILE A 124 -33.27 16.36 4.47
N ALA A 125 -34.56 16.24 4.78
CA ALA A 125 -35.42 17.39 4.99
C ALA A 125 -35.29 17.81 6.46
N GLN A 126 -35.20 19.11 6.72
CA GLN A 126 -35.36 19.69 8.07
C GLN A 126 -36.84 19.71 8.45
#